data_AF-A0A8T6MAX1-F1
#
_entry.id   AF-A0A8T6MAX1-F1
#
_cell.length_a   1.000
_cell.length_b   1.000
_cell.length_c   1.000
_cell.angle_alpha   90.00
_cell.angle_beta   90.00
_cell.angle_gamma   90.00
#
_symmetry.space_group_name_H-M   'P 1'
#
loop_
_entity.id
_entity.type
_entity.pdbx_description
1 polymer ?
#
loop_
_entity_poly.entity_id
_entity_poly.type
_entity_poly.pdbx_seq_one_letter_code
_entity_poly.pdbx_strand_id
1 'polypeptide(L)'
;MKFPEIIKADSFLEIIVNKIKKEYNQKDVLYYVNFVHNKIADRLTHIYSSLPDYSKMDEYYLLMSKNIVQEKVLDKYKNHYITTIHLINSISEKYKRFVKREKKYTDKLKLKKEYLGRIKSMLKKLDGTNEILMGYGKYFRAIPNPQKLFTVVLVGAPNTGKTTLLAEITTADPEINSYSFTTKTLNFGYYKKREEIIQVVDTPGLIHEDFKDMNFIEKQAVVAIKTLANVIIFLFNQHQSYDEQKKIIEKLMDENPDKKILVYPSFGGKMEGYPNITLKEILDKKF
;
A
#
# COMPACT_ATOMS: atom_id res chain seq x y z
N MET A 1 -0.75 3.63 -3.04
CA MET A 1 -1.43 2.76 -4.03
C MET A 1 -2.96 2.77 -3.82
N LYS A 2 -3.80 2.61 -4.85
CA LYS A 2 -5.26 2.51 -4.66
C LYS A 2 -5.61 1.18 -4.00
N PHE A 3 -6.40 1.22 -2.92
CA PHE A 3 -6.95 0.04 -2.23
C PHE A 3 -8.44 0.30 -1.96
N PRO A 4 -9.34 -0.66 -2.22
CA PRO A 4 -10.78 -0.41 -2.12
C PRO A 4 -11.19 -0.06 -0.69
N GLU A 5 -12.20 0.79 -0.57
CA GLU A 5 -12.87 0.98 0.70
C GLU A 5 -13.70 -0.28 1.02
N ILE A 6 -13.44 -0.87 2.17
CA ILE A 6 -14.12 -2.08 2.63
C ILE A 6 -14.82 -1.72 3.95
N ILE A 7 -16.07 -2.17 4.08
CA ILE A 7 -16.91 -1.96 5.26
C ILE A 7 -17.53 -3.27 5.69
N LYS A 8 -18.04 -3.32 6.93
CA LYS A 8 -18.74 -4.49 7.46
C LYS A 8 -20.11 -4.70 6.81
N ALA A 9 -20.59 -5.93 6.84
CA ALA A 9 -21.85 -6.36 6.24
C ALA A 9 -23.06 -5.55 6.73
N ASP A 10 -23.14 -5.28 8.04
CA ASP A 10 -24.26 -4.55 8.63
C ASP A 10 -24.33 -3.11 8.09
N SER A 11 -23.20 -2.38 8.09
CA SER A 11 -23.12 -1.02 7.51
C SER A 11 -23.41 -1.02 6.01
N PHE A 12 -22.92 -2.02 5.28
CA PHE A 12 -23.16 -2.12 3.84
C PHE A 12 -24.63 -2.33 3.50
N LEU A 13 -25.29 -3.25 4.20
CA LEU A 13 -26.72 -3.50 4.02
C LEU A 13 -27.57 -2.29 4.39
N GLU A 14 -27.21 -1.58 5.44
CA GLU A 14 -27.90 -0.35 5.84
C GLU A 14 -27.84 0.71 4.73
N ILE A 15 -26.66 0.91 4.12
CA ILE A 15 -26.50 1.83 2.98
C ILE A 15 -27.41 1.43 1.81
N ILE A 16 -27.48 0.14 1.48
CA ILE A 16 -28.34 -0.36 0.40
C ILE A 16 -29.82 -0.15 0.74
N VAL A 17 -30.24 -0.55 1.94
CA VAL A 17 -31.65 -0.44 2.37
C VAL A 17 -32.10 1.02 2.39
N ASN A 18 -31.25 1.93 2.86
CA ASN A 18 -31.56 3.36 2.91
C ASN A 18 -31.67 3.98 1.50
N LYS A 19 -30.82 3.56 0.55
CA LYS A 19 -30.98 3.95 -0.86
C LYS A 19 -32.30 3.46 -1.44
N ILE A 20 -32.68 2.21 -1.16
CA ILE A 20 -33.94 1.66 -1.66
C ILE A 20 -35.16 2.43 -1.13
N LYS A 21 -35.14 2.83 0.14
CA LYS A 21 -36.25 3.57 0.74
C LYS A 21 -36.51 4.93 0.07
N LYS A 22 -35.46 5.58 -0.45
CA LYS A 22 -35.55 6.92 -1.06
C LYS A 22 -36.03 6.90 -2.51
N GLU A 23 -35.70 5.84 -3.25
CA GLU A 23 -35.85 5.82 -4.71
C GLU A 23 -37.06 5.00 -5.21
N TYR A 24 -37.75 4.21 -4.37
CA TYR A 24 -38.61 3.12 -4.88
C TYR A 24 -40.02 2.97 -4.30
N ASN A 25 -40.92 2.53 -5.19
CA ASN A 25 -42.24 2.00 -4.86
C ASN A 25 -42.11 0.63 -4.17
N GLN A 26 -42.34 0.60 -2.86
CA GLN A 26 -42.12 -0.58 -2.01
C GLN A 26 -43.00 -1.80 -2.35
N LYS A 27 -43.98 -1.65 -3.25
CA LYS A 27 -44.95 -2.69 -3.61
C LYS A 27 -44.41 -3.75 -4.58
N ASP A 28 -43.32 -3.49 -5.31
CA ASP A 28 -42.71 -4.49 -6.20
C ASP A 28 -41.56 -5.25 -5.51
N VAL A 29 -41.88 -6.44 -5.00
CA VAL A 29 -40.93 -7.31 -4.32
C VAL A 29 -39.89 -7.91 -5.29
N LEU A 30 -40.25 -8.18 -6.53
CA LEU A 30 -39.31 -8.74 -7.50
C LEU A 30 -38.26 -7.70 -7.88
N TYR A 31 -38.70 -6.48 -8.13
CA TYR A 31 -37.83 -5.34 -8.35
C TYR A 31 -36.88 -5.15 -7.16
N TYR A 32 -37.41 -5.19 -5.93
CA TYR A 32 -36.60 -5.09 -4.72
C TYR A 32 -35.47 -6.13 -4.66
N VAL A 33 -35.78 -7.41 -4.93
CA VAL A 33 -34.78 -8.49 -4.94
C VAL A 33 -33.74 -8.27 -6.03
N ASN A 34 -34.15 -7.86 -7.24
CA ASN A 34 -33.22 -7.53 -8.33
C ASN A 34 -32.28 -6.39 -7.96
N PHE A 35 -32.81 -5.31 -7.39
CA PHE A 35 -32.02 -4.16 -7.01
C PHE A 35 -30.99 -4.51 -5.92
N VAL A 36 -31.40 -5.19 -4.86
CA VAL A 36 -30.50 -5.63 -3.78
C VAL A 36 -29.40 -6.52 -4.34
N HIS A 37 -29.76 -7.51 -5.16
CA HIS A 37 -28.80 -8.41 -5.80
C HIS A 37 -27.76 -7.63 -6.60
N ASN A 38 -28.18 -6.77 -7.53
CA ASN A 38 -27.27 -6.03 -8.39
C ASN A 38 -26.33 -5.13 -7.57
N LYS A 39 -26.86 -4.36 -6.61
CA LYS A 39 -26.02 -3.47 -5.78
C LYS A 39 -24.98 -4.23 -4.96
N ILE A 40 -25.32 -5.41 -4.46
CA ILE A 40 -24.39 -6.24 -3.70
C ILE A 40 -23.34 -6.85 -4.63
N ALA A 41 -23.77 -7.48 -5.72
CA ALA A 41 -22.88 -8.10 -6.69
C ALA A 41 -21.89 -7.08 -7.28
N ASP A 42 -22.37 -5.90 -7.68
CA ASP A 42 -21.55 -4.81 -8.21
C ASP A 42 -20.48 -4.37 -7.20
N ARG A 43 -20.87 -4.16 -5.93
CA ARG A 43 -19.92 -3.73 -4.90
C ARG A 43 -18.87 -4.80 -4.60
N LEU A 44 -19.29 -6.05 -4.43
CA LEU A 44 -18.35 -7.14 -4.13
C LEU A 44 -17.39 -7.36 -5.30
N THR A 45 -17.89 -7.27 -6.54
CA THR A 45 -17.07 -7.37 -7.76
C THR A 45 -16.09 -6.20 -7.85
N HIS A 46 -16.53 -4.98 -7.53
CA HIS A 46 -15.66 -3.81 -7.47
C HIS A 46 -14.55 -3.98 -6.42
N ILE A 47 -14.88 -4.46 -5.21
CA ILE A 47 -13.86 -4.71 -4.18
C ILE A 47 -12.85 -5.75 -4.68
N TYR A 48 -13.34 -6.90 -5.15
CA TYR A 48 -12.51 -7.98 -5.68
C TYR A 48 -11.55 -7.50 -6.78
N SER A 49 -12.07 -6.79 -7.79
CA SER A 49 -11.27 -6.28 -8.91
C SER A 49 -10.32 -5.14 -8.55
N SER A 50 -10.60 -4.42 -7.47
CA SER A 50 -9.73 -3.34 -6.97
C SER A 50 -8.65 -3.83 -6.01
N LEU A 51 -8.71 -5.08 -5.53
CA LEU A 51 -7.66 -5.64 -4.69
C LEU A 51 -6.34 -5.77 -5.48
N PRO A 52 -5.18 -5.58 -4.83
CA PRO A 52 -3.87 -5.66 -5.47
C PRO A 52 -3.67 -6.93 -6.31
N ASP A 53 -3.17 -6.78 -7.54
CA ASP A 53 -2.84 -7.88 -8.46
C ASP A 53 -1.32 -7.91 -8.67
N TYR A 54 -0.64 -8.83 -7.97
CA TYR A 54 0.83 -8.88 -7.90
C TYR A 54 1.46 -9.22 -9.24
N SER A 55 0.75 -9.97 -10.09
CA SER A 55 1.21 -10.35 -11.42
C SER A 55 1.39 -9.16 -12.38
N LYS A 56 0.72 -8.03 -12.09
CA LYS A 56 0.74 -6.81 -12.92
C LYS A 56 1.55 -5.67 -12.31
N MET A 57 2.17 -5.88 -11.15
CA MET A 57 2.94 -4.85 -10.47
C MET A 57 4.35 -4.75 -11.04
N ASP A 58 4.89 -3.53 -11.05
CA ASP A 58 6.33 -3.37 -11.14
C ASP A 58 7.01 -3.86 -9.86
N GLU A 59 8.34 -4.02 -9.93
CA GLU A 59 9.12 -4.61 -8.85
C GLU A 59 9.00 -3.83 -7.53
N TYR A 60 9.01 -2.49 -7.57
CA TYR A 60 8.86 -1.64 -6.39
C TYR A 60 7.52 -1.90 -5.69
N TYR A 61 6.41 -1.83 -6.43
CA TYR A 61 5.09 -2.07 -5.85
C TYR A 61 4.92 -3.52 -5.39
N LEU A 62 5.49 -4.49 -6.11
CA LEU A 62 5.44 -5.90 -5.75
C LEU A 62 6.13 -6.15 -4.40
N LEU A 63 7.36 -5.66 -4.23
CA LEU A 63 8.12 -5.85 -2.99
C LEU A 63 7.49 -5.09 -1.82
N MET A 64 7.03 -3.85 -2.04
CA MET A 64 6.30 -3.09 -1.03
C MET A 64 5.02 -3.83 -0.59
N SER A 65 4.30 -4.42 -1.54
CA SER A 65 3.07 -5.16 -1.25
C SER A 65 3.34 -6.46 -0.48
N LYS A 66 4.39 -7.21 -0.85
CA LYS A 66 4.82 -8.44 -0.16
C LYS A 66 5.24 -8.20 1.29
N ASN A 67 5.72 -7.00 1.62
CA ASN A 67 5.99 -6.61 3.01
C ASN A 67 4.70 -6.40 3.85
N ILE A 68 3.55 -6.21 3.21
CA ILE A 68 2.25 -6.07 3.89
C ILE A 68 1.57 -7.44 4.04
N VAL A 69 1.47 -8.18 2.94
CA VAL A 69 0.77 -9.46 2.89
C VAL A 69 1.38 -10.35 1.80
N GLN A 70 1.48 -11.65 2.06
CA GLN A 70 1.93 -12.59 1.04
C GLN A 70 0.84 -12.78 -0.03
N GLU A 71 1.25 -12.97 -1.29
CA GLU A 71 0.35 -13.16 -2.43
C GLU A 71 -0.69 -14.26 -2.19
N LYS A 72 -0.23 -15.44 -1.76
CA LYS A 72 -1.09 -16.59 -1.43
C LYS A 72 -2.16 -16.27 -0.37
N VAL A 73 -1.81 -15.41 0.60
CA VAL A 73 -2.73 -14.99 1.65
C VAL A 73 -3.76 -14.00 1.09
N LEU A 74 -3.32 -13.06 0.25
CA LEU A 74 -4.23 -12.14 -0.45
C LEU A 74 -5.20 -12.88 -1.39
N ASP A 75 -4.70 -13.88 -2.12
CA ASP A 75 -5.51 -14.70 -3.03
C ASP A 75 -6.57 -15.51 -2.28
N LYS A 76 -6.26 -16.00 -1.08
CA LYS A 76 -7.25 -16.63 -0.20
C LYS A 76 -8.42 -15.67 0.07
N TYR A 77 -8.15 -14.40 0.39
CA TYR A 77 -9.20 -13.41 0.63
C TYR A 77 -9.96 -13.06 -0.65
N LYS A 78 -9.29 -12.93 -1.80
CA LYS A 78 -9.95 -12.78 -3.11
C LYS A 78 -10.91 -13.94 -3.39
N ASN A 79 -10.50 -15.18 -3.11
CA ASN A 79 -11.34 -16.37 -3.28
C ASN A 79 -12.57 -16.38 -2.37
N HIS A 80 -12.47 -15.83 -1.15
CA HIS A 80 -13.64 -15.65 -0.28
C HIS A 80 -14.69 -14.73 -0.93
N TYR A 81 -14.26 -13.65 -1.59
CA TYR A 81 -15.15 -12.76 -2.34
C TYR A 81 -15.80 -13.47 -3.53
N ILE A 82 -15.01 -14.14 -4.37
CA ILE A 82 -15.51 -14.91 -5.52
C ILE A 82 -16.58 -15.91 -5.08
N THR A 83 -16.27 -16.72 -4.05
CA THR A 83 -17.20 -17.73 -3.53
C THR A 83 -18.49 -17.09 -3.01
N THR A 84 -18.38 -15.97 -2.29
CA THR A 84 -19.54 -15.26 -1.75
C THR A 84 -20.40 -14.65 -2.85
N ILE A 85 -19.79 -14.10 -3.91
CA ILE A 85 -20.50 -13.59 -5.09
C ILE A 85 -21.31 -14.71 -5.75
N HIS A 86 -20.69 -15.88 -5.98
CA HIS A 86 -21.40 -17.03 -6.55
C HIS A 86 -22.60 -17.48 -5.70
N LEU A 87 -22.43 -17.54 -4.37
CA LEU A 87 -23.52 -17.89 -3.46
C LEU A 87 -24.65 -16.86 -3.47
N ILE A 88 -24.34 -15.57 -3.48
CA ILE A 88 -25.31 -14.48 -3.55
C ILE A 88 -26.08 -14.52 -4.86
N ASN A 89 -25.40 -14.76 -5.99
CA ASN A 89 -26.05 -14.88 -7.30
C ASN A 89 -27.03 -16.06 -7.30
N SER A 90 -26.59 -17.24 -6.82
CA SER A 90 -27.44 -18.44 -6.74
C SER A 90 -28.68 -18.24 -5.85
N ILE A 91 -28.50 -17.65 -4.65
CA ILE A 91 -29.61 -17.32 -3.75
C ILE A 91 -30.55 -16.32 -4.42
N SER A 92 -30.02 -15.25 -5.02
CA SER A 92 -30.82 -14.21 -5.65
C SER A 92 -31.66 -14.76 -6.80
N GLU A 93 -31.09 -15.58 -7.69
CA GLU A 93 -31.84 -16.22 -8.77
C GLU A 93 -32.91 -17.22 -8.27
N LYS A 94 -32.64 -17.93 -7.17
CA LYS A 94 -33.67 -18.76 -6.50
C LYS A 94 -34.84 -17.91 -6.00
N TYR A 95 -34.58 -16.81 -5.29
CA TYR A 95 -35.64 -15.96 -4.73
C TYR A 95 -36.41 -15.18 -5.79
N LYS A 96 -35.75 -14.72 -6.86
CA LYS A 96 -36.44 -14.12 -8.01
C LYS A 96 -37.47 -15.09 -8.60
N ARG A 97 -37.13 -16.38 -8.74
CA ARG A 97 -38.07 -17.42 -9.21
C ARG A 97 -39.24 -17.65 -8.25
N PHE A 98 -38.99 -17.69 -6.95
CA PHE A 98 -40.06 -17.83 -5.94
C PHE A 98 -41.02 -16.64 -5.95
N VAL A 99 -40.49 -15.42 -5.97
CA VAL A 99 -41.31 -14.20 -5.99
C VAL A 99 -42.13 -14.07 -7.28
N LYS A 100 -41.59 -14.50 -8.43
CA LYS A 100 -42.31 -14.52 -9.72
C LYS A 100 -43.53 -15.46 -9.70
N ARG A 101 -43.42 -16.61 -9.01
CA ARG A 101 -44.48 -17.64 -8.95
C ARG A 101 -45.55 -17.33 -7.91
N GLU A 102 -45.20 -16.60 -6.85
CA GLU A 102 -46.12 -16.24 -5.78
C GLU A 102 -47.15 -15.21 -6.26
N LYS A 103 -48.43 -15.44 -5.94
CA LYS A 103 -49.53 -14.52 -6.27
C LYS A 103 -49.86 -13.61 -5.09
N LYS A 104 -49.83 -14.13 -3.87
CA LYS A 104 -50.19 -13.39 -2.66
C LYS A 104 -49.10 -12.42 -2.25
N TYR A 105 -49.45 -11.14 -2.16
CA TYR A 105 -48.51 -10.09 -1.76
C TYR A 105 -47.93 -10.33 -0.35
N THR A 106 -48.75 -10.81 0.59
CA THR A 106 -48.32 -11.14 1.95
C THR A 106 -47.23 -12.23 1.97
N ASP A 107 -47.31 -13.23 1.11
CA ASP A 107 -46.31 -14.28 1.01
C ASP A 107 -45.06 -13.82 0.25
N LYS A 108 -45.19 -12.90 -0.73
CA LYS A 108 -44.03 -12.19 -1.30
C LYS A 108 -43.25 -11.42 -0.24
N LEU A 109 -43.92 -10.78 0.72
CA LEU A 109 -43.25 -10.09 1.82
C LEU A 109 -42.50 -11.05 2.75
N LYS A 110 -43.02 -12.26 2.98
CA LYS A 110 -42.28 -13.30 3.72
C LYS A 110 -41.02 -13.73 2.97
N LEU A 111 -41.13 -14.00 1.66
CA LEU A 111 -39.99 -14.33 0.79
C LEU A 111 -38.93 -13.22 0.79
N LYS A 112 -39.34 -11.95 0.75
CA LYS A 112 -38.44 -10.79 0.87
C LYS A 112 -37.66 -10.82 2.19
N LYS A 113 -38.34 -11.06 3.32
CA LYS A 113 -37.70 -11.11 4.64
C LYS A 113 -36.70 -12.26 4.73
N GLU A 114 -37.06 -13.44 4.21
CA GLU A 114 -36.16 -14.59 4.17
C GLU A 114 -34.93 -14.35 3.28
N TYR A 115 -35.14 -13.78 2.08
CA TYR A 115 -34.06 -13.39 1.17
C TYR A 115 -33.04 -12.47 1.85
N LEU A 116 -33.52 -11.40 2.49
CA LEU A 116 -32.65 -10.46 3.20
C LEU A 116 -31.88 -11.13 4.34
N GLY A 117 -32.51 -12.03 5.09
CA GLY A 117 -31.84 -12.82 6.14
C GLY A 117 -30.70 -13.68 5.58
N ARG A 118 -30.92 -14.34 4.44
CA ARG A 118 -29.90 -15.16 3.77
C ARG A 118 -28.76 -14.32 3.20
N ILE A 119 -29.08 -13.21 2.54
CA ILE A 119 -28.08 -12.27 2.03
C ILE A 119 -27.22 -11.72 3.17
N LYS A 120 -27.85 -11.31 4.28
CA LYS A 120 -27.14 -10.86 5.47
C LYS A 120 -26.22 -11.94 6.03
N SER A 121 -26.69 -13.18 6.12
CA SER A 121 -25.84 -14.30 6.56
C SER A 121 -24.64 -14.50 5.63
N MET A 122 -24.80 -14.42 4.30
CA MET A 122 -23.68 -14.55 3.36
C MET A 122 -22.68 -13.41 3.47
N LEU A 123 -23.16 -12.16 3.61
CA LEU A 123 -22.28 -11.02 3.79
C LEU A 123 -21.52 -11.08 5.13
N LYS A 124 -22.16 -11.53 6.20
CA LYS A 124 -21.49 -11.70 7.51
C LYS A 124 -20.33 -12.71 7.47
N LYS A 125 -20.38 -13.70 6.57
CA LYS A 125 -19.24 -14.62 6.37
C LYS A 125 -17.99 -13.89 5.85
N LEU A 126 -18.15 -12.73 5.21
CA LEU A 126 -17.02 -11.90 4.77
C LEU A 126 -16.49 -10.98 5.87
N ASP A 127 -17.18 -10.77 6.99
CA ASP A 127 -16.77 -9.75 7.97
C ASP A 127 -15.35 -9.97 8.51
N GLY A 128 -14.98 -11.22 8.83
CA GLY A 128 -13.60 -11.52 9.26
C GLY A 128 -12.56 -11.29 8.15
N THR A 129 -12.92 -11.51 6.88
CA THR A 129 -12.05 -11.17 5.75
C THR A 129 -11.94 -9.65 5.58
N ASN A 130 -13.06 -8.94 5.73
CA ASN A 130 -13.13 -7.50 5.61
C ASN A 130 -12.30 -6.81 6.68
N GLU A 131 -12.35 -7.28 7.92
CA GLU A 131 -11.53 -6.77 9.03
C GLU A 131 -10.03 -6.85 8.72
N ILE A 132 -9.58 -8.01 8.24
CA ILE A 132 -8.18 -8.22 7.87
C ILE A 132 -7.78 -7.32 6.70
N LEU A 133 -8.59 -7.28 5.62
CA LEU A 133 -8.31 -6.44 4.46
C LEU A 133 -8.34 -4.94 4.78
N MET A 134 -9.21 -4.49 5.69
CA MET A 134 -9.21 -3.12 6.21
C MET A 134 -7.88 -2.79 6.90
N GLY A 135 -7.36 -3.73 7.71
CA GLY A 135 -6.04 -3.63 8.34
C GLY A 135 -4.92 -3.47 7.32
N TYR A 136 -4.88 -4.30 6.28
CA TYR A 136 -3.89 -4.16 5.20
C TYR A 136 -4.07 -2.88 4.39
N GLY A 137 -5.31 -2.46 4.14
CA GLY A 137 -5.63 -1.27 3.36
C GLY A 137 -4.98 0.00 3.90
N LYS A 138 -4.79 0.10 5.23
CA LYS A 138 -4.03 1.20 5.86
C LYS A 138 -2.60 1.28 5.31
N TYR A 139 -1.90 0.15 5.24
CA TYR A 139 -0.52 0.09 4.77
C TYR A 139 -0.40 0.24 3.25
N PHE A 140 -1.31 -0.36 2.47
CA PHE A 140 -1.32 -0.21 1.00
C PHE A 140 -1.51 1.24 0.55
N ARG A 141 -2.38 1.98 1.25
CA ARG A 141 -2.61 3.41 0.97
C ARG A 141 -1.37 4.26 1.31
N ALA A 142 -0.58 3.83 2.30
CA ALA A 142 0.65 4.51 2.72
C ALA A 142 1.89 4.16 1.87
N ILE A 143 1.79 3.23 0.89
CA ILE A 143 2.89 2.98 -0.05
C ILE A 143 3.14 4.25 -0.88
N PRO A 144 4.36 4.84 -0.83
CA PRO A 144 4.71 6.03 -1.61
C PRO A 144 4.64 5.75 -3.11
N ASN A 145 4.34 6.79 -3.89
CA ASN A 145 4.29 6.74 -5.35
C ASN A 145 5.47 7.55 -5.93
N PRO A 146 6.66 6.94 -6.06
CA PRO A 146 7.84 7.63 -6.57
C PRO A 146 7.69 7.98 -8.05
N GLN A 147 8.37 9.04 -8.49
CA GLN A 147 8.50 9.33 -9.92
C GLN A 147 9.57 8.43 -10.54
N LYS A 148 9.41 8.09 -11.82
CA LYS A 148 10.40 7.33 -12.60
C LYS A 148 11.51 8.25 -13.08
N LEU A 149 12.31 8.75 -12.15
CA LEU A 149 13.45 9.64 -12.39
C LEU A 149 14.74 8.97 -11.92
N PHE A 150 15.88 9.51 -12.37
CA PHE A 150 17.16 9.17 -11.77
C PHE A 150 17.10 9.46 -10.27
N THR A 151 17.31 8.43 -9.46
CA THR A 151 17.04 8.47 -8.03
C THR A 151 18.31 8.21 -7.22
N VAL A 152 18.62 9.17 -6.35
CA VAL A 152 19.66 9.05 -5.32
C VAL A 152 18.99 8.68 -4.01
N VAL A 153 19.47 7.64 -3.34
CA VAL A 153 18.92 7.20 -2.05
C VAL A 153 19.92 7.48 -0.94
N LEU A 154 19.50 8.25 0.07
CA LEU A 154 20.30 8.59 1.25
C LEU A 154 20.12 7.49 2.30
N VAL A 155 21.23 6.88 2.69
CA VAL A 155 21.27 5.77 3.65
C VAL A 155 22.28 6.07 4.76
N GLY A 156 22.06 5.55 5.95
CA GLY A 156 22.96 5.72 7.09
C GLY A 156 22.24 5.45 8.39
N ALA A 157 22.99 5.33 9.48
CA ALA A 157 22.44 5.13 10.83
C ALA A 157 21.46 6.26 11.22
N PRO A 158 20.58 6.06 12.21
CA PRO A 158 19.72 7.13 12.72
C PRO A 158 20.52 8.40 13.09
N ASN A 159 19.93 9.58 12.89
CA ASN A 159 20.52 10.88 13.25
C ASN A 159 21.87 11.21 12.59
N THR A 160 22.16 10.62 11.43
CA THR A 160 23.35 10.92 10.59
C THR A 160 23.22 12.20 9.75
N GLY A 161 22.07 12.87 9.77
CA GLY A 161 21.82 14.09 9.00
C GLY A 161 21.18 13.87 7.61
N LYS A 162 20.60 12.69 7.32
CA LYS A 162 20.00 12.38 6.01
C LYS A 162 18.92 13.39 5.59
N THR A 163 17.96 13.64 6.48
CA THR A 163 16.87 14.60 6.21
C THR A 163 17.40 16.03 6.04
N THR A 164 18.45 16.40 6.78
CA THR A 164 19.12 17.69 6.63
C THR A 164 19.79 17.81 5.26
N LEU A 165 20.55 16.80 4.85
CA LEU A 165 21.19 16.75 3.53
C LEU A 165 20.15 16.78 2.40
N LEU A 166 19.02 16.08 2.56
CA LEU A 166 17.91 16.15 1.63
C LEU A 166 17.44 17.60 1.45
N ALA A 167 17.14 18.29 2.55
CA ALA A 167 16.66 19.67 2.53
C ALA A 167 17.68 20.66 1.94
N GLU A 168 18.98 20.45 2.16
CA GLU A 168 20.04 21.29 1.59
C GLU A 168 20.18 21.12 0.07
N ILE A 169 19.97 19.90 -0.45
CA ILE A 169 20.14 19.60 -1.87
C ILE A 169 18.89 19.96 -2.66
N THR A 170 17.69 19.85 -2.09
CA THR A 170 16.46 19.94 -2.86
C THR A 170 16.02 21.39 -3.06
N THR A 171 15.60 21.73 -4.28
CA THR A 171 15.17 23.10 -4.64
C THR A 171 13.78 23.47 -4.11
N ALA A 172 13.04 22.50 -3.58
CA ALA A 172 11.74 22.69 -2.95
C ALA A 172 11.85 22.27 -1.48
N ASP A 173 11.02 22.89 -0.63
CA ASP A 173 10.68 22.33 0.69
C ASP A 173 10.29 20.86 0.43
N PRO A 174 10.97 19.87 1.04
CA PRO A 174 10.71 18.46 0.74
C PRO A 174 9.20 18.24 0.81
N GLU A 175 8.61 17.57 -0.18
CA GLU A 175 7.23 17.14 -0.09
C GLU A 175 7.19 16.07 1.00
N ILE A 176 7.13 16.53 2.25
CA ILE A 176 6.91 15.71 3.42
C ILE A 176 5.45 15.26 3.27
N ASN A 177 5.26 14.16 2.56
CA ASN A 177 4.02 13.41 2.59
C ASN A 177 3.87 12.86 4.02
N SER A 178 3.46 13.76 4.92
CA SER A 178 3.13 13.50 6.31
C SER A 178 1.80 12.76 6.31
N TYR A 179 1.84 11.47 6.01
CA TYR A 179 0.72 10.60 6.30
C TYR A 179 0.58 10.56 7.83
N SER A 180 -0.51 11.15 8.32
CA SER A 180 -0.80 11.47 9.72
C SER A 180 -0.91 10.28 10.69
N PHE A 181 -0.43 9.10 10.28
CA PHE A 181 -0.47 7.85 11.05
C PHE A 181 0.84 7.03 11.00
N THR A 182 1.94 7.58 10.47
CA THR A 182 3.20 6.84 10.28
C THR A 182 4.39 7.61 10.84
N THR A 183 4.95 7.15 11.95
CA THR A 183 6.22 7.64 12.47
C THR A 183 7.36 7.17 11.55
N LYS A 184 7.89 8.06 10.69
CA LYS A 184 9.03 7.89 9.75
C LYS A 184 8.71 7.14 8.45
N THR A 185 8.37 7.87 7.40
CA THR A 185 8.21 7.39 5.99
C THR A 185 9.47 7.67 5.18
N LEU A 186 9.54 7.13 3.96
CA LEU A 186 10.46 7.64 2.93
C LEU A 186 10.11 9.10 2.61
N ASN A 187 11.08 10.00 2.67
CA ASN A 187 10.88 11.39 2.24
C ASN A 187 11.45 11.57 0.84
N PHE A 188 10.70 12.26 -0.02
CA PHE A 188 11.08 12.52 -1.40
C PHE A 188 11.36 14.00 -1.55
N GLY A 189 12.49 14.32 -2.14
CA GLY A 189 12.80 15.66 -2.58
C GLY A 189 13.29 15.64 -4.02
N TYR A 190 13.25 16.81 -4.66
CA TYR A 190 13.64 16.94 -6.06
C TYR A 190 14.71 18.01 -6.20
N TYR A 191 15.79 17.65 -6.87
CA TYR A 191 16.87 18.54 -7.24
C TYR A 191 16.79 18.83 -8.73
N LYS A 192 16.54 20.10 -9.08
CA LYS A 192 16.51 20.54 -10.48
C LYS A 192 17.82 21.25 -10.84
N LYS A 193 18.50 20.76 -11.87
CA LYS A 193 19.65 21.44 -12.49
C LYS A 193 19.45 21.50 -14.00
N ARG A 194 19.30 22.72 -14.52
CA ARG A 194 18.92 22.96 -15.92
C ARG A 194 17.60 22.25 -16.26
N GLU A 195 17.60 21.34 -17.23
CA GLU A 195 16.43 20.59 -17.70
C GLU A 195 16.29 19.21 -17.02
N GLU A 196 17.23 18.81 -16.17
CA GLU A 196 17.21 17.50 -15.52
C GLU A 196 16.69 17.59 -14.08
N ILE A 197 15.77 16.69 -13.73
CA ILE A 197 15.23 16.52 -12.38
C ILE A 197 15.78 15.22 -11.80
N ILE A 198 16.45 15.32 -10.66
CA ILE A 198 16.89 14.17 -9.87
C ILE A 198 15.93 14.02 -8.69
N GLN A 199 15.48 12.80 -8.46
CA GLN A 199 14.76 12.44 -7.24
C GLN A 199 15.79 12.07 -6.16
N VAL A 200 15.63 12.63 -4.98
CA VAL A 200 16.44 12.28 -3.81
C VAL A 200 15.51 11.69 -2.76
N VAL A 201 15.83 10.51 -2.26
CA VAL A 201 15.01 9.78 -1.30
C VAL A 201 15.76 9.65 0.01
N ASP A 202 15.22 10.25 1.07
CA ASP A 202 15.67 10.03 2.43
C ASP A 202 15.00 8.78 3.00
N THR A 203 15.83 7.82 3.40
CA THR A 203 15.37 6.59 4.02
C THR A 203 15.33 6.72 5.54
N PRO A 204 14.34 6.11 6.22
CA PRO A 204 14.46 5.80 7.63
C PRO A 204 15.81 5.14 7.93
N GLY A 205 16.48 5.57 8.99
CA GLY A 205 17.80 5.03 9.33
C GLY A 205 17.75 3.50 9.45
N LEU A 206 18.69 2.82 8.79
CA LEU A 206 18.83 1.37 8.91
C LEU A 206 19.45 1.09 10.29
N ILE A 207 18.70 0.39 11.15
CA ILE A 207 19.14 0.04 12.51
C ILE A 207 19.49 -1.45 12.57
N HIS A 208 18.69 -2.30 11.93
CA HIS A 208 18.79 -3.75 12.11
C HIS A 208 19.55 -4.44 10.97
N GLU A 209 20.39 -5.40 11.33
CA GLU A 209 21.17 -6.22 10.41
C GLU A 209 20.32 -7.28 9.71
N ASP A 210 19.24 -7.79 10.32
CA ASP A 210 18.44 -8.87 9.74
C ASP A 210 17.07 -8.41 9.25
N PHE A 211 16.73 -8.78 7.99
CA PHE A 211 15.44 -8.43 7.38
C PHE A 211 14.23 -8.96 8.16
N LYS A 212 14.43 -10.04 8.94
CA LYS A 212 13.38 -10.62 9.79
C LYS A 212 13.03 -9.71 10.97
N ASP A 213 14.01 -9.02 11.52
CA ASP A 213 13.87 -8.16 12.69
C ASP A 213 13.48 -6.72 12.32
N MET A 214 13.60 -6.37 11.04
CA MET A 214 13.17 -5.09 10.51
C MET A 214 11.66 -4.88 10.65
N ASN A 215 11.30 -3.71 11.17
CA ASN A 215 9.92 -3.27 11.18
C ASN A 215 9.45 -2.88 9.75
N PHE A 216 8.15 -2.57 9.61
CA PHE A 216 7.56 -2.23 8.30
C PHE A 216 8.27 -1.06 7.62
N ILE A 217 8.69 -0.05 8.39
CA ILE A 217 9.33 1.18 7.88
C ILE A 217 10.73 0.88 7.35
N GLU A 218 11.52 0.08 8.07
CA GLU A 218 12.85 -0.33 7.63
C GLU A 218 12.79 -1.22 6.40
N LYS A 219 11.78 -2.10 6.32
CA LYS A 219 11.52 -2.89 5.11
C LYS A 219 11.21 -2.00 3.90
N GLN A 220 10.54 -0.86 4.09
CA GLN A 220 10.35 0.11 3.01
C GLN A 220 11.68 0.74 2.55
N ALA A 221 12.57 1.08 3.49
CA ALA A 221 13.91 1.59 3.16
C ALA A 221 14.69 0.61 2.29
N VAL A 222 14.72 -0.67 2.68
CA VAL A 222 15.39 -1.73 1.89
C VAL A 222 14.79 -1.85 0.49
N VAL A 223 13.46 -1.84 0.36
CA VAL A 223 12.81 -1.90 -0.97
C VAL A 223 13.15 -0.67 -1.82
N ALA A 224 13.16 0.53 -1.23
CA ALA A 224 13.54 1.75 -1.95
C ALA A 224 14.99 1.69 -2.44
N ILE A 225 15.92 1.22 -1.60
CA ILE A 225 17.32 1.01 -1.99
C ILE A 225 17.39 -0.01 -3.14
N LYS A 226 16.66 -1.12 -3.04
CA LYS A 226 16.72 -2.21 -4.02
C LYS A 226 16.15 -1.83 -5.39
N THR A 227 15.08 -1.04 -5.43
CA THR A 227 14.29 -0.85 -6.66
C THR A 227 14.29 0.58 -7.20
N LEU A 228 14.52 1.59 -6.35
CA LEU A 228 14.53 2.99 -6.78
C LEU A 228 15.96 3.49 -6.99
N ALA A 229 16.92 3.10 -6.15
CA ALA A 229 18.25 3.69 -6.18
C ALA A 229 19.00 3.41 -7.48
N ASN A 230 19.42 4.48 -8.17
CA ASN A 230 20.48 4.42 -9.17
C ASN A 230 21.86 4.64 -8.53
N VAL A 231 21.91 5.51 -7.52
CA VAL A 231 23.09 5.79 -6.69
C VAL A 231 22.68 5.78 -5.23
N ILE A 232 23.51 5.17 -4.39
CA ILE A 232 23.35 5.18 -2.94
C ILE A 232 24.38 6.14 -2.35
N ILE A 233 23.93 7.10 -1.55
CA ILE A 233 24.81 7.94 -0.75
C ILE A 233 24.69 7.50 0.70
N PHE A 234 25.76 6.92 1.23
CA PHE A 234 25.87 6.56 2.63
C PHE A 234 26.40 7.74 3.44
N LEU A 235 25.62 8.22 4.41
CA LEU A 235 26.01 9.31 5.29
C LEU A 235 26.80 8.75 6.47
N PHE A 236 28.09 9.07 6.47
CA PHE A 236 29.02 8.73 7.53
C PHE A 236 29.01 9.81 8.60
N ASN A 237 28.77 9.41 9.85
CA ASN A 237 28.87 10.28 11.01
C ASN A 237 30.07 9.84 11.87
N GLN A 238 31.11 10.68 11.92
CA GLN A 238 32.32 10.45 12.71
C GLN A 238 32.07 10.34 14.22
N HIS A 239 30.92 10.81 14.71
CA HIS A 239 30.52 10.75 16.12
C HIS A 239 29.79 9.43 16.48
N GLN A 240 29.62 8.52 15.51
CA GLN A 240 29.03 7.19 15.69
C GLN A 240 30.08 6.11 15.48
N SER A 241 29.78 4.89 15.89
CA SER A 241 30.71 3.75 15.76
C SER A 241 31.13 3.54 14.30
N TYR A 242 32.43 3.54 14.04
CA TYR A 242 32.99 3.29 12.72
C TYR A 242 32.70 1.86 12.26
N ASP A 243 32.90 0.88 13.15
CA ASP A 243 32.74 -0.53 12.83
C ASP A 243 31.28 -0.89 12.50
N GLU A 244 30.31 -0.30 13.19
CA GLU A 244 28.89 -0.49 12.88
C GLU A 244 28.54 0.09 11.51
N GLN A 245 28.99 1.31 11.22
CA GLN A 245 28.77 1.95 9.91
C GLN A 245 29.46 1.18 8.78
N LYS A 246 30.67 0.66 9.04
CA LYS A 246 31.43 -0.20 8.12
C LYS A 246 30.66 -1.47 7.75
N LYS A 247 30.09 -2.16 8.73
CA LYS A 247 29.25 -3.34 8.48
C LYS A 247 28.03 -3.00 7.63
N ILE A 248 27.36 -1.86 7.90
CA ILE A 248 26.19 -1.44 7.12
C ILE A 248 26.57 -1.21 5.66
N ILE A 249 27.67 -0.49 5.39
CA ILE A 249 28.10 -0.22 4.00
C ILE A 249 28.56 -1.48 3.27
N GLU A 250 29.32 -2.38 3.93
CA GLU A 250 29.72 -3.66 3.36
C GLU A 250 28.49 -4.48 2.95
N LYS A 251 27.51 -4.58 3.84
CA LYS A 251 26.24 -5.24 3.53
C LYS A 251 25.49 -4.58 2.38
N LEU A 252 25.45 -3.25 2.31
CA LEU A 252 24.81 -2.53 1.21
C LEU A 252 25.49 -2.85 -0.13
N MET A 253 26.83 -2.95 -0.15
CA MET A 253 27.61 -3.34 -1.33
C MET A 253 27.32 -4.78 -1.73
N ASP A 254 27.30 -5.71 -0.77
CA ASP A 254 27.03 -7.13 -1.01
C ASP A 254 25.61 -7.38 -1.54
N GLU A 255 24.60 -6.69 -0.99
CA GLU A 255 23.20 -6.85 -1.41
C GLU A 255 22.84 -6.07 -2.68
N ASN A 256 23.66 -5.10 -3.10
CA ASN A 256 23.41 -4.25 -4.26
C ASN A 256 24.67 -4.08 -5.13
N PRO A 257 25.24 -5.18 -5.64
CA PRO A 257 26.52 -5.16 -6.36
C PRO A 257 26.46 -4.37 -7.69
N ASP A 258 25.26 -4.16 -8.22
CA ASP A 258 24.97 -3.38 -9.42
C ASP A 258 24.95 -1.86 -9.17
N LYS A 259 24.95 -1.42 -7.92
CA LYS A 259 24.76 -0.01 -7.56
C LYS A 259 26.04 0.69 -7.17
N LYS A 260 26.16 1.94 -7.62
CA LYS A 260 27.23 2.81 -7.16
C LYS A 260 26.91 3.32 -5.75
N ILE A 261 27.82 3.06 -4.83
CA ILE A 261 27.75 3.53 -3.44
C ILE A 261 28.83 4.58 -3.21
N LEU A 262 28.44 5.73 -2.66
CA LEU A 262 29.31 6.85 -2.34
C LEU A 262 29.15 7.23 -0.87
N VAL A 263 30.23 7.66 -0.22
CA VAL A 263 30.21 8.05 1.19
C VAL A 263 30.24 9.56 1.33
N TYR A 264 29.26 10.11 2.05
CA TYR A 264 29.18 11.53 2.40
C TYR A 264 29.50 11.72 3.89
N PRO A 265 30.57 12.44 4.26
CA PRO A 265 30.91 12.71 5.65
C PRO A 265 30.10 13.89 6.20
N SER A 266 29.12 13.62 7.08
CA SER A 266 28.15 14.63 7.53
C SER A 266 28.72 15.76 8.41
N PHE A 267 29.81 15.50 9.16
CA PHE A 267 30.35 16.45 10.15
C PHE A 267 31.86 16.69 9.98
N GLY A 268 32.36 16.56 8.76
CA GLY A 268 33.79 16.44 8.50
C GLY A 268 34.31 15.02 8.73
N GLY A 269 35.55 14.77 8.31
CA GLY A 269 36.16 13.44 8.27
C GLY A 269 36.06 12.77 6.89
N LYS A 270 36.64 11.57 6.79
CA LYS A 270 36.54 10.68 5.62
C LYS A 270 36.45 9.25 6.10
N MET A 271 35.69 8.43 5.39
CA MET A 271 35.73 6.98 5.61
C MET A 271 36.82 6.40 4.71
N GLU A 272 37.92 5.93 5.29
CA GLU A 272 39.04 5.37 4.52
C GLU A 272 38.63 4.07 3.83
N GLY A 273 39.13 3.86 2.60
CA GLY A 273 38.81 2.69 1.80
C GLY A 273 37.49 2.78 1.01
N TYR A 274 36.73 3.86 1.15
CA TYR A 274 35.47 4.06 0.42
C TYR A 274 35.50 5.31 -0.47
N PRO A 275 34.79 5.32 -1.61
CA PRO A 275 34.69 6.49 -2.48
C PRO A 275 33.90 7.60 -1.78
N ASN A 276 34.58 8.64 -1.34
CA ASN A 276 33.96 9.78 -0.65
C ASN A 276 33.47 10.82 -1.66
N ILE A 277 32.35 11.49 -1.36
CA ILE A 277 31.78 12.57 -2.19
C ILE A 277 31.48 13.81 -1.34
N THR A 278 31.66 14.99 -1.92
CA THR A 278 31.32 16.28 -1.31
C THR A 278 29.95 16.77 -1.74
N LEU A 279 29.34 17.67 -0.96
CA LEU A 279 28.06 18.31 -1.32
C LEU A 279 28.15 18.99 -2.69
N LYS A 280 29.28 19.65 -2.98
CA LYS A 280 29.53 20.28 -4.28
C LYS A 280 29.49 19.27 -5.42
N GLU A 281 30.10 18.10 -5.25
CA GLU A 281 30.09 17.04 -6.27
C GLU A 281 28.69 16.44 -6.46
N ILE A 282 27.91 16.30 -5.38
CA ILE A 282 26.51 15.88 -5.47
C ILE A 282 25.68 16.90 -6.27
N LEU A 283 25.80 18.19 -5.95
CA LEU A 283 25.16 19.28 -6.71
C LEU A 283 25.69 19.39 -8.14
N ASP A 284 26.95 19.01 -8.35
CA ASP A 284 27.59 18.98 -9.67
C ASP A 284 27.28 17.74 -10.49
N LYS A 285 26.57 16.76 -9.93
CA LYS A 285 26.32 15.46 -10.54
C LYS A 285 27.60 14.74 -10.96
N LYS A 286 28.67 14.91 -10.18
CA LYS A 286 29.95 14.23 -10.35
C LYS A 286 29.93 12.90 -9.57
N PHE A 287 28.98 12.05 -9.95
CA PHE A 287 28.81 10.70 -9.45
C PHE A 287 28.67 9.72 -10.60
#